data_AF-A0AAV0CSY0-F1
#
_entry.id   AF-A0AAV0CSY0-F1
#
_cell.length_a   1.000
_cell.length_b   1.000
_cell.length_c   1.000
_cell.angle_alpha   90.00
_cell.angle_beta   90.00
_cell.angle_gamma   90.00
#
_symmetry.space_group_name_H-M   'P 1'
#
loop_
_entity.id
_entity.type
_entity.pdbx_description
1 polymer ?
#
loop_
_entity_poly.entity_id
_entity_poly.type
_entity_poly.pdbx_seq_one_letter_code
_entity_poly.pdbx_strand_id
1 'polypeptide(L)'
;MMGKNTMIKRSIRVHAEKTGNTAILNLIPLLVGNVGLIFTKGDLKEVSEEVSKYKVGAPARVGLVAPIDVVVPPGNTGLDP
;
A
#
# COMPACT_ATOMS: atom_id res chain seq x y z
N MET A 1 10.01 -1.09 4.80
CA MET A 1 10.05 -0.75 6.23
C MET A 1 8.66 -0.40 6.69
N MET A 2 8.16 -1.12 7.69
CA MET A 2 6.88 -0.85 8.34
C MET A 2 7.16 -0.20 9.69
N GLY A 3 6.38 0.82 10.06
CA GLY A 3 6.52 1.51 11.33
C GLY A 3 5.31 2.37 11.63
N LYS A 4 5.15 2.77 12.89
CA LYS A 4 4.05 3.64 13.30
C LYS A 4 4.17 4.99 12.57
N ASN A 5 3.13 5.41 11.85
CA ASN A 5 3.15 6.64 11.03
C ASN A 5 3.64 7.87 11.81
N THR A 6 3.29 7.98 13.09
CA THR A 6 3.76 9.09 13.95
C THR A 6 5.28 9.11 14.11
N MET A 7 5.90 7.94 14.29
CA MET A 7 7.35 7.80 14.41
C MET A 7 8.04 8.08 13.07
N ILE A 8 7.49 7.55 11.97
CA ILE A 8 8.04 7.76 10.64
C ILE A 8 8.01 9.25 10.27
N LYS A 9 6.87 9.94 10.47
CA LYS A 9 6.73 11.38 10.21
C LYS A 9 7.72 12.22 11.01
N ARG A 10 7.92 11.89 12.30
CA ARG A 10 8.89 12.59 13.15
C ARG A 10 10.33 12.39 12.65
N SER A 11 10.71 11.15 12.35
CA SER A 11 12.06 10.84 11.85
C SER A 11 12.33 11.51 10.51
N ILE A 12 11.35 11.55 9.60
CA ILE A 12 11.46 12.25 8.31
C ILE A 12 11.67 13.75 8.53
N ARG A 13 10.93 14.38 9.43
CA ARG A 13 11.08 15.83 9.71
C ARG A 13 12.48 16.14 10.25
N VAL A 14 12.94 15.39 11.25
CA VAL A 14 14.29 15.56 11.83
C VAL A 14 15.39 15.30 10.79
N HIS A 15 15.19 14.32 9.90
CA HIS A 15 16.16 14.02 8.85
C HIS A 15 16.17 15.09 7.75
N ALA A 16 15.02 15.62 7.37
CA ALA A 16 14.91 16.72 6.41
C ALA A 16 15.61 17.99 6.92
N GLU A 17 15.48 18.30 8.21
CA GLU A 17 16.19 19.42 8.85
C GLU A 17 17.71 19.23 8.86
N LYS A 18 18.19 18.00 9.08
CA LYS A 18 19.64 17.68 9.11
C LYS A 18 20.28 17.65 7.74
N THR A 19 19.59 17.11 6.74
CA THR A 19 20.13 16.88 5.40
C THR A 19 19.78 18.02 4.44
N GLY A 20 18.87 18.93 4.82
CA GLY A 20 18.37 20.02 3.96
C GLY A 20 17.50 19.55 2.79
N ASN A 21 17.15 18.26 2.74
CA ASN A 21 16.41 17.68 1.63
C ASN A 21 14.89 17.86 1.82
N THR A 22 14.34 18.88 1.19
CA THR A 22 12.91 19.24 1.27
C THR A 22 12.01 18.27 0.51
N ALA A 23 12.53 17.47 -0.43
CA ALA A 23 11.73 16.52 -1.20
C ALA A 23 11.09 15.44 -0.31
N ILE A 24 11.73 15.09 0.81
CA ILE A 24 11.25 14.06 1.74
C ILE A 24 10.04 14.57 2.55
N LEU A 25 9.85 15.88 2.68
CA LEU A 25 8.68 16.45 3.38
C LEU A 25 7.37 16.15 2.65
N ASN A 26 7.42 16.00 1.32
CA ASN A 26 6.25 15.64 0.50
C ASN A 26 5.73 14.22 0.79
N LEU A 27 6.52 13.37 1.48
CA LEU A 27 6.09 12.04 1.90
C LEU A 27 5.22 12.06 3.16
N ILE A 28 5.33 13.09 4.00
CA ILE A 28 4.56 13.24 5.25
C ILE A 28 3.03 13.17 5.03
N PRO A 29 2.43 13.88 4.06
CA PRO A 29 1.00 13.80 3.81
C PRO A 29 0.54 12.45 3.26
N LEU A 30 1.42 11.68 2.59
CA LEU A 30 1.08 10.37 2.00
C LEU A 30 1.06 9.22 3.02
N LEU A 31 1.67 9.42 4.19
CA LEU A 31 1.71 8.42 5.28
C LEU A 31 0.42 8.44 6.13
N VAL A 32 -0.69 7.98 5.55
CA VAL A 32 -2.02 7.91 6.19
C VAL A 32 -2.54 6.47 6.15
N GLY A 33 -3.13 6.00 7.25
CA GLY A 33 -3.62 4.61 7.35
C GLY A 33 -2.49 3.58 7.46
N ASN A 34 -2.72 2.37 6.94
CA ASN A 34 -1.75 1.28 6.98
C ASN A 34 -0.80 1.34 5.77
N VAL A 35 0.09 2.32 5.74
CA VAL A 35 1.06 2.56 4.65
C VAL A 35 2.46 2.22 5.11
N GLY A 36 3.25 1.64 4.19
CA GLY A 36 4.66 1.32 4.40
C GLY A 36 5.56 1.99 3.36
N LEU A 37 6.84 2.15 3.69
CA LEU A 37 7.84 2.66 2.75
C LEU A 37 8.62 1.49 2.16
N ILE A 38 8.69 1.40 0.83
CA ILE A 38 9.49 0.43 0.11
C ILE A 38 10.73 1.15 -0.40
N PHE A 39 11.92 0.66 -0.01
CA PHE A 39 13.19 1.17 -0.50
C PHE A 39 13.74 0.19 -1.52
N THR A 40 13.91 0.64 -2.76
CA THR A 40 14.43 -0.17 -3.85
C THR A 40 15.64 0.50 -4.46
N LYS A 41 16.55 -0.31 -4.99
CA LYS A 41 17.71 0.18 -5.79
C LYS A 41 17.44 0.15 -7.30
N GLY A 42 16.38 -0.56 -7.73
CA GLY A 42 15.99 -0.70 -9.13
C GLY A 42 14.95 0.33 -9.57
N ASP A 43 14.59 0.28 -10.86
CA ASP A 43 13.65 1.22 -11.46
C ASP A 43 12.24 1.13 -10.88
N LEU A 44 11.59 2.29 -10.76
CA LEU A 44 10.23 2.40 -10.20
C LEU A 44 9.19 1.61 -11.02
N LYS A 45 9.41 1.46 -12.34
CA LYS A 45 8.53 0.71 -13.23
C LYS A 45 8.55 -0.78 -12.90
N GLU A 46 9.73 -1.37 -12.81
CA GLU A 46 9.91 -2.80 -12.52
C GLU A 46 9.32 -3.15 -11.16
N VAL A 47 9.56 -2.33 -10.14
CA VAL A 47 9.03 -2.54 -8.78
C VAL A 47 7.50 -2.48 -8.78
N SER A 48 6.90 -1.53 -9.50
CA SER A 48 5.44 -1.41 -9.61
C SER A 48 4.83 -2.62 -10.33
N GLU A 49 5.49 -3.11 -11.38
CA GLU A 49 5.07 -4.31 -12.10
C GLU A 49 5.17 -5.56 -11.22
N GLU A 50 6.29 -5.74 -10.52
CA GLU A 50 6.53 -6.89 -9.64
C GLU A 50 5.47 -6.93 -8.53
N VAL A 51 5.22 -5.80 -7.85
CA VAL A 51 4.19 -5.70 -6.81
C VAL A 51 2.78 -5.98 -7.35
N SER A 52 2.50 -5.56 -8.59
CA SER A 52 1.20 -5.80 -9.23
C SER A 52 1.02 -7.27 -9.65
N LYS A 53 2.10 -7.93 -10.08
CA LYS A 53 2.10 -9.35 -10.49
C LYS A 53 1.85 -10.28 -9.31
N TYR A 54 2.46 -10.02 -8.15
CA TYR A 54 2.36 -10.90 -6.97
C TYR A 54 1.27 -10.49 -5.98
N LYS A 55 0.10 -10.08 -6.48
CA LYS A 55 -1.05 -9.82 -5.61
C LYS A 55 -1.76 -11.14 -5.29
N VAL A 56 -1.59 -11.63 -4.06
CA VAL A 56 -2.33 -12.80 -3.57
C VAL A 56 -3.81 -12.44 -3.49
N GLY A 57 -4.65 -13.28 -4.10
CA GLY A 57 -6.11 -13.15 -4.00
C GLY A 57 -6.55 -13.28 -2.55
N ALA A 58 -7.26 -12.27 -2.04
CA ALA A 58 -7.86 -12.29 -0.72
C ALA A 58 -9.38 -12.12 -0.87
N PRO A 59 -10.20 -12.83 -0.08
CA PRO A 59 -11.64 -12.64 -0.09
C PRO A 59 -11.98 -11.18 0.29
N ALA A 60 -13.01 -10.63 -0.34
CA ALA A 60 -13.51 -9.31 -0.01
C ALA A 60 -13.92 -9.28 1.49
N ARG A 61 -13.49 -8.23 2.20
CA ARG A 61 -13.88 -8.03 3.60
C ARG A 61 -15.15 -7.19 3.68
N VAL A 62 -16.07 -7.58 4.55
CA VAL A 62 -17.34 -6.87 4.79
C VAL A 62 -17.05 -5.42 5.22
N GLY A 63 -17.76 -4.45 4.62
CA GLY A 63 -17.65 -3.03 4.96
C GLY A 63 -16.57 -2.24 4.23
N LEU A 64 -15.81 -2.86 3.32
CA LEU A 64 -14.87 -2.16 2.43
C LEU A 64 -15.46 -1.99 1.03
N VAL A 65 -15.16 -0.87 0.37
CA VAL A 65 -15.48 -0.65 -1.05
C VAL A 65 -14.66 -1.62 -1.90
N ALA A 66 -15.33 -2.38 -2.77
CA ALA A 66 -14.64 -3.30 -3.67
C ALA A 66 -13.74 -2.52 -4.64
N PRO A 67 -12.45 -2.87 -4.75
CA PRO A 67 -11.53 -2.17 -5.66
C PRO A 67 -11.72 -2.58 -7.13
N ILE A 68 -12.43 -3.68 -7.38
CA ILE A 68 -12.77 -4.21 -8.70
C ILE A 68 -14.22 -4.70 -8.68
N ASP A 69 -14.85 -4.81 -9.84
CA ASP A 69 -16.19 -5.37 -9.98
C ASP A 69 -16.24 -6.83 -9.52
N VAL A 70 -17.21 -7.15 -8.68
CA VAL A 70 -17.44 -8.52 -8.20
C VAL A 70 -18.48 -9.17 -9.10
N VAL A 71 -18.06 -10.18 -9.87
CA VAL A 71 -18.93 -10.92 -10.78
C VAL A 71 -19.12 -12.34 -10.24
N VAL A 72 -20.37 -12.78 -10.16
CA VAL A 72 -20.72 -14.16 -9.82
C VAL A 72 -20.98 -14.92 -11.13
N PRO A 73 -20.22 -15.98 -11.46
CA PRO A 73 -20.49 -16.76 -12.66
C PRO A 73 -21.80 -17.55 -12.50
N PRO A 74 -22.57 -17.73 -13.59
CA PRO A 74 -23.75 -18.60 -13.56
C PRO A 74 -23.33 -20.06 -13.37
N GLY A 75 -23.92 -20.75 -12.40
CA GLY A 75 -23.63 -22.15 -12.10
C GLY A 75 -24.28 -22.60 -10.81
N ASN A 76 -24.35 -23.93 -10.59
CA ASN A 76 -24.84 -24.48 -9.33
C ASN A 76 -23.87 -24.10 -8.20
N THR A 77 -24.38 -23.53 -7.12
CA THR A 77 -23.57 -23.06 -5.98
C THR A 77 -23.05 -24.20 -5.11
N GLY A 78 -23.56 -25.41 -5.29
CA GLY A 78 -23.12 -26.60 -4.54
C GLY A 78 -23.45 -26.56 -3.05
N LEU A 79 -24.35 -25.66 -2.64
CA LEU A 79 -24.91 -25.63 -1.29
C LEU A 79 -26.18 -26.49 -1.27
N ASP A 80 -26.24 -27.47 -0.36
CA ASP A 80 -27.49 -28.18 -0.02
C ASP A 80 -28.47 -27.22 0.68
N PRO A 81 -29.79 -27.41 0.51
CA PRO A 81 -30.83 -26.51 1.01
C PRO A 81 -30.91 -26.37 2.53
#